data_AF-A0A961VY53-F1
#
_entry.id   AF-A0A961VY53-F1
#
_cell.length_a   1.000
_cell.length_b   1.000
_cell.length_c   1.000
_cell.angle_alpha   90.00
_cell.angle_beta   90.00
_cell.angle_gamma   90.00
#
_symmetry.space_group_name_H-M   'P 1'
#
loop_
_entity.id
_entity.type
_entity.pdbx_description
1 polymer ?
#
loop_
_entity_poly.entity_id
_entity_poly.type
_entity_poly.pdbx_seq_one_letter_code
_entity_poly.pdbx_strand_id
1 'polypeptide(L)'
;MSGQDGGDNPLGVASPGQRALFTFLGHALLGPFYSGFAVLAMMILARPLKLDALVPQGLPNAGEAAINTFIWAAIPAALAGLALAAVVWRRGGYPWIAAAAAGGIAFMLAAITMPLPAELALTPLTMLAAVIAIAVRSSLVGGGIIMQQQ
;
A
#
# COMPACT_ATOMS: atom_id res chain seq x y z
N MET A 1 9.61 24.85 42.59
CA MET A 1 9.49 23.49 42.04
C MET A 1 9.88 23.59 40.57
N SER A 2 11.18 23.65 40.26
CA SER A 2 12.11 22.51 40.15
C SER A 2 11.67 21.53 39.05
N GLY A 3 12.49 21.53 38.00
CA GLY A 3 12.70 20.53 36.94
C GLY A 3 11.74 19.36 36.81
N GLN A 4 11.24 19.20 35.58
CA GLN A 4 11.03 17.88 34.99
C GLN A 4 11.61 17.91 33.57
N ASP A 5 12.93 17.78 33.53
CA ASP A 5 13.66 16.76 32.78
C ASP A 5 13.22 16.53 31.33
N GLY A 6 13.84 17.32 30.46
CA GLY A 6 14.31 16.77 29.20
C GLY A 6 15.37 15.70 29.50
N GLY A 7 15.08 14.47 29.09
CA GLY A 7 16.04 13.37 29.11
C GLY A 7 15.55 12.17 29.92
N ASP A 8 14.72 11.34 29.30
CA ASP A 8 14.69 9.89 29.52
C ASP A 8 13.74 9.23 28.50
N ASN A 9 14.21 9.07 27.26
CA ASN A 9 13.73 7.97 26.40
C ASN A 9 14.89 6.96 26.28
N PRO A 10 15.07 6.06 27.26
CA PRO A 10 16.16 5.08 27.24
C PRO A 10 16.03 4.00 26.15
N LEU A 11 14.96 4.04 25.33
CA LEU A 11 14.77 3.25 24.11
C LEU A 11 14.01 4.12 23.09
N GLY A 12 14.50 4.27 21.86
CA GLY A 12 13.97 5.21 20.85
C GLY A 12 12.53 4.94 20.39
N VAL A 13 11.53 5.39 21.16
CA VAL A 13 10.11 5.24 20.83
C VAL A 13 9.66 6.39 19.92
N ALA A 14 9.33 6.11 18.66
CA ALA A 14 8.87 7.11 17.70
C ALA A 14 7.62 7.89 18.20
N SER A 15 7.57 9.20 17.99
CA SER A 15 6.39 10.01 18.33
C SER A 15 5.17 9.61 17.49
N PRO A 16 3.92 9.86 17.93
CA PRO A 16 2.72 9.56 17.14
C PRO A 16 2.76 10.17 15.73
N GLY A 17 3.32 11.38 15.62
CA GLY A 17 3.47 12.05 14.33
C GLY A 17 4.51 11.43 13.42
N GLN A 18 5.65 10.98 13.97
CA GLN A 18 6.63 10.21 13.20
C GLN A 18 6.03 8.90 12.69
N ARG A 19 5.25 8.18 13.51
CA ARG A 19 4.59 6.93 13.07
C ARG A 19 3.57 7.18 11.96
N ALA A 20 2.76 8.23 12.09
CA ALA A 20 1.81 8.61 11.04
C ALA A 20 2.53 8.96 9.73
N LEU A 21 3.61 9.75 9.80
CA LEU A 21 4.44 10.10 8.65
C LEU A 21 5.05 8.86 8.00
N PHE A 22 5.65 7.96 8.79
CA PHE A 22 6.23 6.72 8.27
C PHE A 22 5.17 5.75 7.73
N THR A 23 3.94 5.78 8.26
CA THR A 23 2.81 5.02 7.70
C THR A 23 2.41 5.55 6.33
N PHE A 24 2.32 6.87 6.19
CA PHE A 24 2.07 7.53 4.91
C PHE A 24 3.17 7.20 3.91
N LEU A 25 4.44 7.42 4.27
CA LEU A 25 5.59 7.11 3.43
C LEU A 25 5.64 5.63 3.05
N GLY A 26 5.36 4.74 4.00
CA GLY A 26 5.29 3.31 3.73
C GLY A 26 4.26 2.97 2.67
N HIS A 27 3.06 3.54 2.73
CA HIS A 27 2.06 3.33 1.67
C HIS A 27 2.44 4.02 0.36
N ALA A 28 2.88 5.27 0.40
CA ALA A 28 3.23 6.04 -0.79
C ALA A 28 4.43 5.45 -1.55
N LEU A 29 5.35 4.75 -0.88
CA LEU A 29 6.54 4.16 -1.49
C LEU A 29 6.41 2.64 -1.72
N LEU A 30 6.03 1.88 -0.68
CA LEU A 30 5.94 0.43 -0.78
C LEU A 30 4.70 0.00 -1.57
N GLY A 31 3.60 0.75 -1.52
CA GLY A 31 2.39 0.44 -2.29
C GLY A 31 2.69 0.34 -3.79
N PRO A 32 3.21 1.40 -4.43
CA PRO A 32 3.60 1.39 -5.84
C PRO A 32 4.64 0.32 -6.18
N PHE A 33 5.64 0.17 -5.31
CA PHE A 33 6.67 -0.85 -5.48
C PHE A 33 6.09 -2.26 -5.52
N TYR A 34 5.23 -2.62 -4.56
CA TYR A 34 4.57 -3.91 -4.52
C TYR A 34 3.60 -4.11 -5.70
N SER A 35 2.92 -3.07 -6.15
CA SER A 35 2.06 -3.14 -7.36
C SER A 35 2.87 -3.48 -8.61
N GLY A 36 3.96 -2.75 -8.85
CA GLY A 36 4.84 -3.02 -10.00
C GLY A 36 5.48 -4.41 -9.92
N PHE A 37 5.94 -4.80 -8.73
CA PHE A 37 6.49 -6.14 -8.49
C PHE A 37 5.44 -7.24 -8.71
N ALA A 38 4.21 -7.06 -8.24
CA ALA A 38 3.13 -8.03 -8.41
C ALA A 38 2.80 -8.24 -9.90
N VAL A 39 2.74 -7.17 -10.70
CA VAL A 39 2.51 -7.25 -12.14
C VAL A 39 3.68 -7.92 -12.85
N LEU A 40 4.93 -7.53 -12.51
CA LEU A 40 6.12 -8.16 -13.06
C LEU A 40 6.14 -9.67 -12.78
N ALA A 41 5.91 -10.06 -11.53
CA ALA A 41 5.87 -11.44 -11.09
C ALA A 41 4.73 -12.20 -11.79
N MET A 42 3.54 -11.62 -11.89
CA MET A 42 2.40 -12.22 -12.58
C MET A 42 2.72 -12.50 -14.05
N MET A 43 3.32 -11.55 -14.78
CA MET A 43 3.63 -11.71 -16.19
C MET A 43 4.75 -12.73 -16.45
N ILE A 44 5.75 -12.81 -15.56
CA ILE A 44 6.83 -13.81 -15.64
C ILE A 44 6.30 -15.21 -15.30
N LEU A 45 5.45 -15.30 -14.26
CA LEU A 45 4.92 -16.57 -13.75
C LEU A 45 3.66 -17.05 -14.48
N ALA A 46 3.05 -16.24 -15.35
CA ALA A 46 1.83 -16.60 -16.04
C ALA A 46 1.97 -17.90 -16.85
N ARG A 47 3.00 -17.98 -17.70
CA ARG A 47 3.28 -19.17 -18.52
C ARG A 47 3.56 -20.44 -17.69
N PRO A 48 4.52 -20.45 -16.75
CA PRO A 48 4.81 -21.66 -15.99
C PRO A 48 3.62 -22.12 -15.13
N LEU A 49 2.72 -21.21 -14.75
CA LEU A 49 1.52 -21.52 -13.97
C LEU A 49 0.26 -21.76 -14.82
N LYS A 50 0.37 -21.72 -16.16
CA LYS A 50 -0.77 -21.83 -17.10
C LYS A 50 -1.89 -20.82 -16.84
N LEU A 51 -1.51 -19.62 -16.39
CA LEU A 51 -2.42 -18.50 -16.12
C LEU A 51 -2.52 -17.54 -17.30
N ASP A 52 -2.08 -17.93 -18.50
CA ASP A 52 -2.07 -17.09 -19.70
C ASP A 52 -3.47 -16.54 -20.05
N ALA A 53 -4.53 -17.28 -19.70
CA ALA A 53 -5.91 -16.84 -19.88
C ALA A 53 -6.30 -15.63 -19.01
N LEU A 54 -5.55 -15.34 -17.94
CA LEU A 54 -5.76 -14.20 -17.04
C LEU A 54 -4.92 -12.99 -17.43
N VAL A 55 -4.01 -13.12 -18.39
CA VAL A 55 -3.16 -12.02 -18.86
C VAL A 55 -3.84 -11.35 -20.06
N PRO A 56 -4.21 -10.06 -19.96
CA PRO A 56 -4.77 -9.31 -21.09
C PRO A 56 -3.87 -9.38 -22.33
N GLN A 57 -4.47 -9.60 -23.50
CA GLN A 57 -3.73 -9.59 -24.77
C GLN A 57 -3.38 -8.15 -25.16
N GLY A 58 -2.22 -7.95 -25.80
CA GLY A 58 -1.75 -6.62 -26.21
C GLY A 58 -1.07 -5.82 -25.10
N LEU A 59 -0.75 -6.44 -23.96
CA LEU A 59 0.06 -5.80 -22.92
C LEU A 59 1.47 -5.47 -23.43
N PRO A 60 2.05 -4.34 -22.99
CA PRO A 60 3.45 -4.04 -23.22
C PRO A 60 4.35 -5.10 -22.54
N ASN A 61 5.66 -5.03 -22.79
CA ASN A 61 6.59 -5.96 -22.14
C ASN A 61 6.47 -5.88 -20.61
N ALA A 62 6.85 -6.97 -19.91
CA ALA A 62 6.62 -7.09 -18.47
C ALA A 62 7.29 -5.96 -17.65
N GLY A 63 8.43 -5.43 -18.10
CA GLY A 63 9.11 -4.31 -17.45
C GLY A 63 8.33 -3.00 -17.58
N GLU A 64 7.86 -2.68 -18.79
CA GLU A 64 7.05 -1.50 -19.06
C GLU A 64 5.69 -1.56 -18.35
N ALA A 65 5.04 -2.73 -18.35
CA ALA A 65 3.80 -2.94 -17.60
C ALA A 65 4.00 -2.71 -16.08
N ALA A 66 5.13 -3.18 -15.52
CA ALA A 66 5.46 -2.98 -14.11
C ALA A 66 5.72 -1.50 -13.78
N ILE A 67 6.43 -0.77 -14.64
CA ILE A 67 6.69 0.67 -14.48
C ILE A 67 5.38 1.46 -14.56
N ASN A 68 4.54 1.18 -15.57
CA ASN A 68 3.24 1.84 -15.71
C ASN A 68 2.35 1.59 -14.49
N THR A 69 2.36 0.36 -13.98
CA THR A 69 1.63 0.00 -12.76
C THR A 69 2.17 0.73 -11.54
N PHE A 70 3.49 0.83 -11.37
CA PHE A 70 4.13 1.59 -10.30
C PHE A 70 3.67 3.05 -10.32
N ILE A 71 3.75 3.71 -11.48
CA ILE A 71 3.36 5.12 -11.63
C ILE A 71 1.88 5.31 -11.30
N TRP A 72 1.01 4.46 -11.84
CA TRP A 72 -0.42 4.58 -11.65
C TRP A 72 -0.85 4.28 -10.21
N ALA A 73 -0.21 3.29 -9.56
CA ALA A 73 -0.51 2.92 -8.18
C ALA A 73 -0.09 3.99 -7.15
N ALA A 74 0.77 4.94 -7.51
CA ALA A 74 1.22 6.01 -6.61
C ALA A 74 0.06 6.80 -5.99
N ILE A 75 -0.97 7.12 -6.79
CA ILE A 75 -2.10 7.92 -6.36
C ILE A 75 -2.99 7.19 -5.35
N PRO A 76 -3.55 6.00 -5.66
CA PRO A 76 -4.37 5.27 -4.69
C PRO A 76 -3.55 4.86 -3.46
N ALA A 77 -2.26 4.55 -3.60
CA ALA A 77 -1.42 4.22 -2.46
C ALA A 77 -1.18 5.44 -1.54
N ALA A 78 -0.97 6.63 -2.09
CA ALA A 78 -0.88 7.86 -1.32
C ALA A 78 -2.19 8.19 -0.59
N LEU A 79 -3.34 8.01 -1.25
CA LEU A 79 -4.66 8.22 -0.65
C LEU A 79 -4.91 7.24 0.51
N ALA A 80 -4.62 5.95 0.32
CA ALA A 80 -4.71 4.94 1.38
C ALA A 80 -3.77 5.28 2.55
N GLY A 81 -2.52 5.66 2.23
CA GLY A 81 -1.52 6.08 3.20
C GLY A 81 -1.95 7.28 4.03
N LEU A 82 -2.57 8.28 3.40
CA LEU A 82 -3.05 9.49 4.08
C LEU A 82 -4.20 9.16 5.03
N ALA A 83 -5.17 8.36 4.58
CA ALA A 83 -6.29 7.91 5.40
C ALA A 83 -5.81 7.10 6.62
N LEU A 84 -4.89 6.16 6.41
CA LEU A 84 -4.35 5.33 7.49
C LEU A 84 -3.41 6.10 8.41
N ALA A 85 -2.64 7.06 7.91
CA ALA A 85 -1.79 7.94 8.73
C ALA A 85 -2.63 8.74 9.73
N ALA A 86 -3.80 9.25 9.32
CA ALA A 86 -4.73 9.92 10.23
C ALA A 86 -5.26 8.98 11.33
N VAL A 87 -5.50 7.70 11.00
CA VAL A 87 -5.89 6.68 11.98
C VAL A 87 -4.74 6.37 12.95
N VAL A 88 -3.52 6.18 12.45
CA VAL A 88 -2.32 5.91 13.26
C VAL A 88 -2.01 7.07 14.19
N TRP A 89 -2.16 8.31 13.74
CA TRP A 89 -2.00 9.49 14.59
C TRP A 89 -2.90 9.42 15.83
N ARG A 90 -4.15 8.97 15.67
CA ARG A 90 -5.16 8.92 16.73
C ARG A 90 -5.08 7.67 17.60
N ARG A 91 -4.71 6.52 17.03
CA ARG A 91 -4.86 5.19 17.66
C ARG A 91 -3.56 4.38 17.77
N GLY A 92 -2.46 4.84 17.19
CA GLY A 92 -1.16 4.16 17.20
C GLY A 92 -1.03 2.94 16.27
N GLY A 93 -2.13 2.42 15.72
CA GLY A 93 -2.16 1.27 14.82
C GLY A 93 -3.55 1.04 14.20
N TYR A 94 -3.67 -0.01 13.38
CA TYR A 94 -4.93 -0.43 12.76
C TYR A 94 -4.90 -1.94 12.38
N PRO A 95 -6.04 -2.63 12.34
CA PRO A 95 -6.13 -4.06 11.98
C PRO A 95 -5.91 -4.29 10.48
N TRP A 96 -5.63 -5.53 10.07
CA TRP A 96 -5.36 -5.88 8.66
C TRP A 96 -6.54 -5.55 7.74
N ILE A 97 -7.77 -5.69 8.24
CA ILE A 97 -8.98 -5.39 7.47
C ILE A 97 -9.12 -3.90 7.16
N ALA A 98 -8.61 -3.02 8.05
CA ALA A 98 -8.58 -1.58 7.81
C ALA A 98 -7.59 -1.22 6.70
N ALA A 99 -6.45 -1.92 6.60
CA ALA A 99 -5.54 -1.78 5.46
C ALA A 99 -6.23 -2.21 4.15
N ALA A 100 -6.84 -3.40 4.16
CA ALA A 100 -7.53 -3.94 2.98
C ALA A 100 -8.61 -2.97 2.48
N ALA A 101 -9.45 -2.47 3.40
CA ALA A 101 -10.49 -1.51 3.09
C ALA A 101 -9.91 -0.18 2.58
N ALA A 102 -8.87 0.36 3.22
CA ALA A 102 -8.24 1.60 2.77
C ALA A 102 -7.65 1.47 1.36
N GLY A 103 -6.96 0.36 1.06
CA GLY A 103 -6.42 0.08 -0.27
C GLY A 103 -7.51 -0.03 -1.34
N GLY A 104 -8.55 -0.83 -1.08
CA GLY A 104 -9.67 -1.01 -2.02
C GLY A 104 -10.46 0.28 -2.26
N ILE A 105 -10.79 1.02 -1.20
CA ILE A 105 -11.53 2.30 -1.29
C ILE A 105 -10.68 3.35 -2.02
N ALA A 106 -9.40 3.48 -1.69
CA ALA A 106 -8.51 4.43 -2.34
C ALA A 106 -8.31 4.12 -3.83
N PHE A 107 -8.20 2.84 -4.20
CA PHE A 107 -8.19 2.41 -5.59
C PHE A 107 -9.48 2.78 -6.31
N MET A 108 -10.64 2.49 -5.71
CA MET A 108 -11.93 2.84 -6.33
C MET A 108 -12.10 4.35 -6.50
N LEU A 109 -11.69 5.14 -5.51
CA LEU A 109 -11.68 6.59 -5.62
C LEU A 109 -10.76 7.05 -6.77
N ALA A 110 -9.55 6.50 -6.86
CA ALA A 110 -8.62 6.81 -7.95
C ALA A 110 -9.23 6.45 -9.31
N ALA A 111 -9.82 5.25 -9.45
CA ALA A 111 -10.46 4.77 -10.68
C ALA A 111 -11.67 5.61 -11.12
N ILE A 112 -12.41 6.20 -10.18
CA ILE A 112 -13.51 7.14 -10.48
C ILE A 112 -12.96 8.49 -10.95
N THR A 113 -11.91 8.99 -10.29
CA THR A 113 -11.32 10.30 -10.63
C THR A 113 -10.45 10.28 -11.89
N MET A 114 -9.89 9.11 -12.22
CA MET A 114 -9.00 8.89 -13.36
C MET A 114 -9.55 7.71 -14.16
N PRO A 115 -10.22 7.97 -15.31
CA PRO A 115 -10.88 6.92 -16.06
C PRO A 115 -9.83 5.90 -16.54
N LEU A 116 -9.95 4.68 -16.02
CA LEU A 116 -9.21 3.52 -16.52
C LEU A 116 -9.78 3.09 -17.87
N PRO A 117 -8.97 2.51 -18.77
CA PRO A 117 -9.45 1.82 -19.95
C PRO A 117 -10.60 0.86 -19.61
N ALA A 118 -11.70 0.93 -20.36
CA ALA A 118 -12.92 0.15 -20.09
C ALA A 118 -12.71 -1.37 -20.13
N GLU A 119 -11.60 -1.82 -20.70
CA GLU A 119 -11.20 -3.23 -20.81
C GLU A 119 -10.58 -3.79 -19.53
N LEU A 120 -10.23 -2.94 -18.56
CA LEU A 120 -9.66 -3.38 -17.29
C LEU A 120 -10.74 -3.84 -16.32
N ALA A 121 -10.65 -5.10 -15.91
CA ALA A 121 -11.52 -5.65 -14.88
C ALA A 121 -11.25 -4.97 -13.52
N LEU A 122 -12.14 -4.06 -13.11
CA LEU A 122 -11.99 -3.27 -11.88
C LEU A 122 -11.99 -4.14 -10.62
N THR A 123 -12.77 -5.23 -10.61
CA THR A 123 -12.89 -6.14 -9.47
C THR A 123 -11.56 -6.79 -9.07
N PRO A 124 -10.83 -7.51 -9.96
CA PRO A 124 -9.54 -8.09 -9.59
C PRO A 124 -8.48 -7.03 -9.26
N LEU A 125 -8.53 -5.85 -9.88
CA LEU A 125 -7.60 -4.76 -9.55
C LEU A 125 -7.86 -4.18 -8.14
N THR A 126 -9.12 -4.05 -7.75
CA THR A 126 -9.49 -3.60 -6.40
C THR A 126 -9.08 -4.62 -5.35
N MET A 127 -9.26 -5.92 -5.66
CA MET A 127 -8.76 -7.00 -4.80
C MET A 127 -7.24 -6.93 -4.67
N LEU A 128 -6.51 -6.76 -5.77
CA LEU A 128 -5.06 -6.63 -5.78
C LEU A 128 -4.61 -5.44 -4.92
N ALA A 129 -5.26 -4.28 -5.05
CA ALA A 129 -4.99 -3.10 -4.23
C ALA A 129 -5.18 -3.37 -2.73
N ALA A 130 -6.24 -4.09 -2.35
CA ALA A 130 -6.48 -4.50 -0.97
C ALA A 130 -5.37 -5.43 -0.45
N VAL A 131 -4.95 -6.42 -1.24
CA VAL A 131 -3.85 -7.34 -0.89
C VAL A 131 -2.53 -6.58 -0.72
N ILE A 132 -2.23 -5.65 -1.62
CA ILE A 132 -1.02 -4.82 -1.54
C ILE A 132 -1.02 -3.96 -0.29
N ALA A 133 -2.15 -3.34 0.08
CA ALA A 133 -2.26 -2.59 1.32
C ALA A 133 -2.00 -3.46 2.56
N ILE A 134 -2.45 -4.72 2.56
CA ILE A 134 -2.13 -5.70 3.62
C ILE A 134 -0.62 -6.00 3.63
N ALA A 135 0.02 -6.17 2.48
CA ALA A 135 1.46 -6.42 2.37
C ALA A 135 2.28 -5.23 2.89
N VAL A 136 1.89 -4.00 2.54
CA VAL A 136 2.49 -2.77 3.08
C VAL A 136 2.32 -2.72 4.60
N ARG A 137 1.11 -2.97 5.12
CA ARG A 137 0.88 -3.04 6.59
C ARG A 137 1.80 -4.06 7.25
N SER A 138 1.93 -5.24 6.67
CA SER A 138 2.79 -6.30 7.22
C SER A 138 4.25 -5.87 7.29
N SER A 139 4.71 -5.13 6.28
CA SER A 139 6.06 -4.53 6.25
C SER A 139 6.23 -3.45 7.32
N LEU A 140 5.22 -2.61 7.53
CA LEU A 140 5.21 -1.58 8.57
C LEU A 140 5.19 -2.17 9.99
N VAL A 141 4.44 -3.26 10.21
CA VAL A 141 4.44 -4.00 11.48
C VAL A 141 5.80 -4.67 11.70
N GLY A 142 6.33 -5.36 10.67
CA GLY A 142 7.64 -6.02 10.74
C GLY A 142 8.80 -5.05 10.99
N GLY A 143 8.71 -3.83 10.48
CA GLY A 143 9.65 -2.74 10.75
C GLY A 143 9.44 -2.01 12.08
N GLY A 144 8.47 -2.41 12.91
CA GLY A 144 8.18 -1.78 14.20
C GLY A 144 7.59 -0.36 14.11
N ILE A 145 7.08 0.04 12.94
CA ILE A 145 6.54 1.39 12.70
C ILE A 145 5.14 1.55 13.31
N ILE A 146 4.29 0.53 13.13
CA ILE A 146 2.91 0.51 13.65
C ILE A 146 2.71 -0.67 14.60
N MET A 147 1.85 -0.47 15.60
CA MET A 147 1.53 -1.52 16.57
C MET A 147 0.69 -2.63 15.94
N GLN A 148 0.98 -3.89 16.29
CA GLN A 148 0.18 -5.02 15.88
C GLN A 148 -1.17 -4.98 16.59
N GLN A 149 -2.22 -4.65 15.83
CA GLN A 149 -3.62 -4.82 16.26
C GLN A 149 -4.18 -6.05 15.56
N GLN A 150 -4.78 -6.96 16.35
CA GLN A 150 -5.45 -8.16 15.88
C GLN A 150 -6.78 -7.79 15.21
#